data_AF-A0A2N0P4G1-F1
#
_entry.id   AF-A0A2N0P4G1-F1
#
_cell.length_a   1.000
_cell.length_b   1.000
_cell.length_c   1.000
_cell.angle_alpha   90.00
_cell.angle_beta   90.00
_cell.angle_gamma   90.00
#
_symmetry.space_group_name_H-M   'P 1'
#
loop_
_entity.id
_entity.type
_entity.pdbx_description
1 polymer ?
#
loop_
_entity_poly.entity_id
_entity_poly.type
_entity_poly.pdbx_seq_one_letter_code
_entity_poly.pdbx_strand_id
1 'polypeptide(L)'
;PNEKNLIPRRLFILRCLDILALTSPVRQYLYHGLFTLQSFPLMGAIIIRIFKTEEKEHPNFTLQLIRQPNQILGYSGRLNIINRCFDINKLNTMMATLTCDTFQQEFFSKLDLATLVNCFNSAIGALYSNNIQPLQRIVSIALLKEFAKKFWDLLIENKKDYIKPLTNKLCDVIDFDGTLLVEQLNTTMKLAHPLINAFKLYLLRELRINKEFSTDDIKKFCEAQSNLNWFSNLDLDDKDECRLPFNPYWAITDYGKLEIATQFIK
;
A
#
# COMPACT_ATOMS: atom_id res chain seq x y z
N PRO A 1 -28.40 1.69 2.13
CA PRO A 1 -28.40 0.33 2.73
C PRO A 1 -28.69 0.41 4.23
N ASN A 2 -29.70 -0.29 4.73
CA ASN A 2 -30.00 -0.31 6.18
C ASN A 2 -28.83 -0.96 6.93
N GLU A 3 -28.22 -0.24 7.89
CA GLU A 3 -27.05 -0.74 8.65
C GLU A 3 -27.27 -2.12 9.29
N LYS A 4 -28.53 -2.40 9.67
CA LYS A 4 -28.97 -3.69 10.23
C LYS A 4 -28.64 -4.90 9.33
N ASN A 5 -28.50 -4.73 8.02
CA ASN A 5 -28.26 -5.82 7.08
C ASN A 5 -26.77 -6.01 6.72
N LEU A 6 -25.86 -5.18 7.23
CA LEU A 6 -24.44 -5.24 6.89
C LEU A 6 -23.73 -6.45 7.52
N ILE A 7 -24.00 -6.73 8.80
CA ILE A 7 -23.43 -7.88 9.52
C ILE A 7 -23.91 -9.22 8.93
N PRO A 8 -25.23 -9.46 8.77
CA PRO A 8 -25.72 -10.69 8.14
C PRO A 8 -25.16 -10.89 6.73
N ARG A 9 -25.08 -9.82 5.92
CA ARG A 9 -24.51 -9.88 4.57
C ARG A 9 -23.04 -10.30 4.59
N ARG A 10 -22.22 -9.71 5.48
CA ARG A 10 -20.81 -10.10 5.64
C ARG A 10 -20.68 -11.57 6.03
N LEU A 11 -21.43 -12.01 7.04
CA LEU A 11 -21.37 -13.39 7.52
C LEU A 11 -21.77 -14.38 6.43
N PHE A 12 -22.83 -14.07 5.66
CA PHE A 12 -23.25 -14.89 4.54
C PHE A 12 -22.13 -15.02 3.49
N ILE A 13 -21.51 -13.91 3.08
CA ILE A 13 -20.41 -13.94 2.11
C ILE A 13 -19.22 -14.76 2.64
N LEU A 14 -18.84 -14.57 3.90
CA LEU A 14 -17.75 -15.34 4.51
C LEU A 14 -18.06 -16.84 4.54
N ARG A 15 -19.31 -17.23 4.85
CA ARG A 15 -19.75 -18.64 4.77
C ARG A 15 -19.69 -19.17 3.34
N CYS A 16 -20.09 -18.39 2.33
CA CYS A 16 -19.93 -18.78 0.94
C CYS A 16 -18.44 -19.02 0.59
N LEU A 17 -17.55 -18.16 1.07
CA LEU A 17 -16.10 -18.31 0.87
C LEU A 17 -15.52 -19.55 1.57
N ASP A 18 -16.12 -20.01 2.66
CA ASP A 18 -15.68 -21.22 3.36
C ASP A 18 -16.18 -22.51 2.70
N ILE A 19 -17.37 -22.48 2.10
CA ILE A 19 -18.01 -23.65 1.49
C ILE A 19 -17.54 -23.87 0.03
N LEU A 20 -17.38 -22.79 -0.73
CA LEU A 20 -17.05 -22.89 -2.15
C LEU A 20 -15.60 -23.32 -2.36
N ALA A 21 -15.39 -24.47 -3.02
CA ALA A 21 -14.05 -24.92 -3.40
C ALA A 21 -13.31 -23.88 -4.26
N LEU A 22 -11.98 -23.84 -4.14
CA LEU A 22 -11.14 -22.87 -4.85
C LEU A 22 -11.11 -23.04 -6.37
N THR A 23 -11.36 -24.26 -6.84
CA THR A 23 -11.49 -24.61 -8.25
C THR A 23 -12.88 -24.33 -8.80
N SER A 24 -13.86 -24.00 -7.95
CA SER A 24 -15.24 -23.77 -8.37
C SER A 24 -15.37 -22.52 -9.23
N PRO A 25 -15.99 -22.60 -10.42
CA PRO A 25 -16.35 -21.42 -11.22
C PRO A 25 -17.28 -20.45 -10.49
N VAL A 26 -18.09 -20.95 -9.55
CA VAL A 26 -18.99 -20.11 -8.73
C VAL A 26 -18.17 -19.18 -7.82
N ARG A 27 -17.02 -19.63 -7.31
CA ARG A 27 -16.14 -18.80 -6.49
C ARG A 27 -15.53 -17.67 -7.30
N GLN A 28 -15.16 -17.95 -8.55
CA GLN A 28 -14.68 -16.96 -9.51
C GLN A 28 -15.74 -15.87 -9.78
N TYR A 29 -16.99 -16.27 -10.01
CA TYR A 29 -18.10 -15.35 -10.16
C TYR A 29 -18.36 -14.52 -8.90
N LEU A 30 -18.26 -15.15 -7.71
CA LEU A 30 -18.37 -14.46 -6.43
C LEU A 30 -17.27 -13.40 -6.28
N TYR A 31 -16.01 -13.72 -6.60
CA TYR A 31 -14.91 -12.74 -6.54
C TYR A 31 -15.17 -11.57 -7.49
N HIS A 32 -15.55 -11.85 -8.74
CA HIS A 32 -15.89 -10.81 -9.71
C HIS A 32 -16.99 -9.89 -9.18
N GLY A 33 -18.09 -10.45 -8.67
CA GLY A 33 -19.18 -9.66 -8.07
C GLY A 33 -18.71 -8.83 -6.88
N LEU A 34 -17.91 -9.40 -5.99
CA LEU A 34 -17.41 -8.71 -4.81
C LEU A 34 -16.53 -7.50 -5.14
N PHE A 35 -15.65 -7.61 -6.14
CA PHE A 35 -14.70 -6.55 -6.50
C PHE A 35 -15.24 -5.53 -7.52
N THR A 36 -16.37 -5.81 -8.18
CA THR A 36 -17.05 -4.87 -9.09
C THR A 36 -18.15 -4.05 -8.41
N LEU A 37 -18.74 -4.57 -7.33
CA LEU A 37 -19.76 -3.86 -6.56
C LEU A 37 -19.18 -2.69 -5.78
N GLN A 38 -20.01 -1.66 -5.54
CA GLN A 38 -19.67 -0.60 -4.62
C GLN A 38 -19.34 -1.21 -3.26
N SER A 39 -18.16 -0.86 -2.73
CA SER A 39 -17.72 -1.27 -1.40
C SER A 39 -18.73 -0.82 -0.34
N PHE A 40 -18.94 -1.67 0.66
CA PHE A 40 -19.84 -1.44 1.79
C PHE A 40 -19.08 -1.64 3.11
N PRO A 41 -19.55 -1.07 4.23
CA PRO A 41 -18.91 -1.27 5.54
C PRO A 41 -18.66 -2.76 5.84
N LEU A 42 -17.50 -3.09 6.42
CA LEU A 42 -17.06 -4.45 6.75
C LEU A 42 -16.61 -5.34 5.57
N MET A 43 -16.50 -4.79 4.36
CA MET A 43 -15.91 -5.47 3.20
C MET A 43 -14.42 -5.81 3.39
N GLY A 44 -13.71 -5.11 4.28
CA GLY A 44 -12.30 -5.34 4.58
C GLY A 44 -12.03 -6.79 4.99
N ALA A 45 -12.80 -7.30 5.96
CA ALA A 45 -12.69 -8.69 6.40
C ALA A 45 -12.93 -9.73 5.28
N ILE A 46 -13.76 -9.42 4.29
CA ILE A 46 -14.00 -10.29 3.12
C ILE A 46 -12.77 -10.30 2.21
N ILE A 47 -12.23 -9.11 1.90
CA ILE A 47 -11.01 -8.95 1.10
C ILE A 47 -9.83 -9.66 1.78
N ILE A 48 -9.67 -9.47 3.09
CA ILE A 48 -8.66 -10.15 3.91
C ILE A 48 -8.81 -11.67 3.82
N ARG A 49 -10.03 -12.18 3.98
CA ARG A 49 -10.30 -13.63 3.90
C ARG A 49 -9.90 -14.19 2.53
N ILE A 50 -10.26 -13.48 1.45
CA ILE A 50 -9.93 -13.87 0.08
C ILE A 50 -8.41 -13.95 -0.10
N PHE A 51 -7.68 -12.89 0.19
CA PHE A 51 -6.23 -12.87 -0.03
C PHE A 51 -5.46 -13.78 0.94
N LYS A 52 -5.92 -13.97 2.18
CA LYS A 52 -5.32 -14.99 3.08
C LYS A 52 -5.53 -16.41 2.57
N THR A 53 -6.62 -16.67 1.86
CA THR A 53 -6.81 -17.95 1.18
C THR A 53 -5.86 -18.07 -0.02
N GLU A 54 -5.71 -17.02 -0.84
CA GLU A 54 -4.72 -17.05 -1.93
C GLU A 54 -3.28 -17.21 -1.44
N GLU A 55 -2.91 -16.61 -0.30
CA GLU A 55 -1.58 -16.78 0.31
C GLU A 55 -1.30 -18.21 0.76
N LYS A 56 -2.33 -18.94 1.21
CA LYS A 56 -2.19 -20.36 1.57
C LYS A 56 -1.94 -21.24 0.34
N GLU A 57 -2.61 -20.93 -0.76
CA GLU A 57 -2.49 -21.68 -2.02
C GLU A 57 -1.22 -21.32 -2.79
N HIS A 58 -0.85 -20.04 -2.75
CA HIS A 58 0.29 -19.47 -3.45
C HIS A 58 1.11 -18.63 -2.45
N PRO A 59 2.02 -19.27 -1.70
CA PRO A 59 2.86 -18.57 -0.75
C PRO A 59 3.67 -17.45 -1.40
N ASN A 60 3.73 -16.31 -0.73
CA ASN A 60 4.39 -15.08 -1.17
C ASN A 60 3.83 -14.51 -2.49
N PHE A 61 2.57 -14.79 -2.84
CA PHE A 61 1.99 -14.27 -4.09
C PHE A 61 2.02 -12.74 -4.15
N THR A 62 1.99 -12.05 -3.01
CA THR A 62 2.07 -10.58 -2.93
C THR A 62 3.40 -10.05 -3.48
N LEU A 63 4.52 -10.65 -3.12
CA LEU A 63 5.85 -10.31 -3.66
C LEU A 63 5.97 -10.72 -5.13
N GLN A 64 5.40 -11.87 -5.50
CA GLN A 64 5.35 -12.33 -6.90
C GLN A 64 4.49 -11.41 -7.77
N LEU A 65 3.38 -10.87 -7.27
CA LEU A 65 2.56 -9.89 -7.99
C LEU A 65 3.34 -8.64 -8.34
N ILE A 66 4.26 -8.21 -7.48
CA ILE A 66 5.12 -7.05 -7.74
C ILE A 66 6.19 -7.37 -8.79
N ARG A 67 6.88 -8.50 -8.65
CA ARG A 67 8.06 -8.86 -9.47
C ARG A 67 7.72 -9.55 -10.79
N GLN A 68 6.72 -10.43 -10.79
CA GLN A 68 6.35 -11.33 -11.88
C GLN A 68 4.82 -11.42 -12.03
N PRO A 69 4.13 -10.28 -12.24
CA PRO A 69 2.65 -10.22 -12.24
C PRO A 69 2.01 -11.19 -13.24
N ASN A 70 2.54 -11.28 -14.46
CA ASN A 70 1.95 -12.11 -15.51
C ASN A 70 2.01 -13.61 -15.18
N GLN A 71 3.05 -14.05 -14.47
CA GLN A 71 3.20 -15.45 -14.09
C GLN A 71 2.17 -15.83 -13.03
N ILE A 72 2.07 -15.06 -11.94
CA ILE A 72 1.14 -15.38 -10.85
C ILE A 72 -0.33 -15.20 -11.26
N LEU A 73 -0.64 -14.21 -12.11
CA LEU A 73 -1.98 -14.05 -12.69
C LEU A 73 -2.29 -15.14 -13.74
N GLY A 74 -1.27 -15.72 -14.37
CA GLY A 74 -1.42 -16.90 -15.23
C GLY A 74 -1.75 -18.16 -14.42
N TYR A 75 -1.11 -18.35 -13.26
CA TYR A 75 -1.35 -19.52 -12.40
C TYR A 75 -2.65 -19.44 -11.60
N SER A 76 -2.99 -18.27 -11.06
CA SER A 76 -4.24 -18.08 -10.30
C SER A 76 -5.29 -17.35 -11.14
N GLY A 77 -6.20 -18.13 -11.73
CA GLY A 77 -7.38 -17.58 -12.40
C GLY A 77 -8.22 -16.67 -11.48
N ARG A 78 -8.23 -16.94 -10.18
CA ARG A 78 -8.94 -16.13 -9.18
C ARG A 78 -8.29 -14.76 -8.99
N LEU A 79 -6.96 -14.70 -8.85
CA LEU A 79 -6.24 -13.42 -8.79
C LEU A 79 -6.39 -12.64 -10.10
N ASN A 80 -6.39 -13.32 -11.25
CA ASN A 80 -6.62 -12.68 -12.55
C ASN A 80 -8.03 -12.07 -12.67
N ILE A 81 -9.05 -12.74 -12.15
CA ILE A 81 -10.41 -12.18 -12.09
C ILE A 81 -10.44 -10.91 -11.25
N ILE A 82 -9.86 -10.95 -10.04
CA ILE A 82 -9.77 -9.76 -9.18
C ILE A 82 -9.02 -8.64 -9.89
N ASN A 83 -7.89 -8.94 -10.54
CA ASN A 83 -7.10 -7.98 -11.30
C ASN A 83 -7.93 -7.29 -12.40
N ARG A 84 -8.74 -8.05 -13.14
CA ARG A 84 -9.61 -7.54 -14.21
C ARG A 84 -10.78 -6.68 -13.69
N CYS A 85 -11.10 -6.74 -12.39
CA CYS A 85 -12.14 -5.89 -11.80
C CYS A 85 -11.67 -4.44 -11.62
N PHE A 86 -10.36 -4.18 -11.70
CA PHE A 86 -9.79 -2.85 -11.55
C PHE A 86 -9.41 -2.26 -12.91
N ASP A 87 -9.78 -1.00 -13.14
CA ASP A 87 -9.31 -0.22 -14.28
C ASP A 87 -8.00 0.48 -13.88
N ILE A 88 -6.93 0.22 -14.63
CA ILE A 88 -5.61 0.78 -14.34
C ILE A 88 -5.57 2.32 -14.42
N ASN A 89 -6.45 2.90 -15.24
CA ASN A 89 -6.54 4.34 -15.42
C ASN A 89 -7.43 5.00 -14.35
N LYS A 90 -8.19 4.20 -13.58
CA LYS A 90 -9.15 4.66 -12.56
C LYS A 90 -9.00 3.89 -11.26
N LEU A 91 -7.78 3.91 -10.74
CA LEU A 91 -7.47 3.26 -9.47
C LEU A 91 -7.98 4.02 -8.25
N ASN A 92 -8.43 5.27 -8.35
CA ASN A 92 -8.93 6.07 -7.22
C ASN A 92 -10.32 5.66 -6.67
N THR A 93 -10.69 4.38 -6.77
CA THR A 93 -11.96 3.85 -6.25
C THR A 93 -11.83 3.41 -4.79
N MET A 94 -12.95 3.39 -4.07
CA MET A 94 -13.00 2.92 -2.68
C MET A 94 -12.60 1.43 -2.55
N MET A 95 -12.96 0.59 -3.52
CA MET A 95 -12.56 -0.82 -3.54
C MET A 95 -11.04 -0.99 -3.68
N ALA A 96 -10.42 -0.24 -4.60
CA ALA A 96 -8.98 -0.29 -4.78
C ALA A 96 -8.23 0.29 -3.55
N THR A 97 -8.82 1.30 -2.89
CA THR A 97 -8.31 1.84 -1.61
C THR A 97 -8.33 0.79 -0.51
N LEU A 98 -9.48 0.17 -0.25
CA LEU A 98 -9.63 -0.89 0.74
C LEU A 98 -8.70 -2.08 0.45
N THR A 99 -8.52 -2.41 -0.84
CA THR A 99 -7.60 -3.47 -1.26
C THR A 99 -6.15 -3.11 -0.98
N CYS A 100 -5.73 -1.88 -1.30
CA CYS A 100 -4.41 -1.35 -0.98
C CYS A 100 -4.14 -1.41 0.53
N ASP A 101 -5.08 -0.90 1.33
CA ASP A 101 -4.93 -0.84 2.79
C ASP A 101 -4.90 -2.24 3.41
N THR A 102 -5.70 -3.17 2.87
CA THR A 102 -5.64 -4.59 3.24
C THR A 102 -4.26 -5.19 3.02
N PHE A 103 -3.65 -4.96 1.84
CA PHE A 103 -2.30 -5.46 1.56
C PHE A 103 -1.26 -4.85 2.50
N GLN A 104 -1.34 -3.54 2.73
CA GLN A 104 -0.42 -2.86 3.64
C GLN A 104 -0.51 -3.45 5.05
N GLN A 105 -1.72 -3.49 5.62
CA GLN A 105 -1.94 -3.84 7.03
C GLN A 105 -1.80 -5.33 7.33
N GLU A 106 -2.23 -6.22 6.43
CA GLU A 106 -2.29 -7.66 6.71
C GLU A 106 -1.13 -8.45 6.12
N PHE A 107 -0.41 -7.90 5.15
CA PHE A 107 0.69 -8.60 4.48
C PHE A 107 2.01 -7.88 4.69
N PHE A 108 2.13 -6.63 4.26
CA PHE A 108 3.43 -5.93 4.28
C PHE A 108 3.87 -5.45 5.66
N SER A 109 2.94 -5.13 6.57
CA SER A 109 3.25 -4.72 7.95
C SER A 109 4.08 -5.76 8.71
N LYS A 110 3.94 -7.04 8.33
CA LYS A 110 4.61 -8.20 8.93
C LYS A 110 6.02 -8.43 8.39
N LEU A 111 6.39 -7.78 7.28
CA LEU A 111 7.71 -7.92 6.67
C LEU A 111 8.71 -7.00 7.36
N ASP A 112 9.99 -7.39 7.33
CA ASP A 112 11.09 -6.52 7.72
C ASP A 112 11.39 -5.47 6.64
N LEU A 113 12.17 -4.46 6.99
CA LEU A 113 12.55 -3.41 6.04
C LEU A 113 13.43 -3.96 4.90
N ALA A 114 14.30 -4.93 5.18
CA ALA A 114 15.18 -5.53 4.17
C ALA A 114 14.37 -6.19 3.03
N THR A 115 13.29 -6.90 3.35
CA THR A 115 12.39 -7.50 2.35
C THR A 115 11.68 -6.43 1.52
N LEU A 116 11.26 -5.33 2.14
CA LEU A 116 10.64 -4.21 1.42
C LEU A 116 11.64 -3.50 0.49
N VAL A 117 12.88 -3.26 0.95
CA VAL A 117 13.99 -2.72 0.15
C VAL A 117 14.27 -3.61 -1.06
N ASN A 118 14.31 -4.93 -0.86
CA ASN A 118 14.50 -5.90 -1.94
C ASN A 118 13.38 -5.89 -3.01
N CYS A 119 12.23 -5.28 -2.72
CA CYS A 119 11.12 -5.12 -3.66
C CYS A 119 10.96 -3.67 -4.17
N PHE A 120 11.73 -2.73 -3.64
CA PHE A 120 11.56 -1.30 -3.86
C PHE A 120 11.56 -0.94 -5.35
N ASN A 121 12.62 -1.32 -6.09
CA ASN A 121 12.74 -1.00 -7.51
C ASN A 121 11.59 -1.59 -8.35
N SER A 122 11.16 -2.82 -8.05
CA SER A 122 10.03 -3.44 -8.75
C SER A 122 8.71 -2.71 -8.46
N ALA A 123 8.49 -2.29 -7.21
CA ALA A 123 7.32 -1.52 -6.83
C ALA A 123 7.31 -0.12 -7.45
N ILE A 124 8.46 0.56 -7.46
CA ILE A 124 8.65 1.85 -8.13
C ILE A 124 8.42 1.72 -9.65
N GLY A 125 8.96 0.67 -10.28
CA GLY A 125 8.71 0.34 -11.69
C GLY A 125 7.22 0.23 -12.02
N ALA A 126 6.42 -0.38 -11.14
CA ALA A 126 4.98 -0.51 -11.32
C ALA A 126 4.21 0.84 -11.26
N LEU A 127 4.80 1.89 -10.68
CA LEU A 127 4.18 3.22 -10.64
C LEU A 127 4.24 3.94 -11.99
N TYR A 128 5.32 3.81 -12.76
CA TYR A 128 5.52 4.61 -13.98
C TYR A 128 5.61 3.79 -15.28
N SER A 129 5.69 2.46 -15.19
CA SER A 129 5.73 1.61 -16.39
C SER A 129 4.36 1.58 -17.09
N ASN A 130 4.38 1.47 -18.42
CA ASN A 130 3.16 1.47 -19.25
C ASN A 130 2.44 0.12 -19.30
N ASN A 131 3.17 -0.99 -19.19
CA ASN A 131 2.61 -2.35 -19.29
C ASN A 131 2.55 -3.00 -17.90
N ILE A 132 1.59 -2.57 -17.10
CA ILE A 132 1.45 -3.00 -15.70
C ILE A 132 0.01 -3.40 -15.40
N GLN A 133 -0.13 -4.36 -14.51
CA GLN A 133 -1.43 -4.90 -14.13
C GLN A 133 -2.06 -4.03 -13.03
N PRO A 134 -3.40 -3.82 -13.05
CA PRO A 134 -4.10 -3.07 -12.01
C PRO A 134 -3.75 -3.52 -10.58
N LEU A 135 -3.81 -4.82 -10.33
CA LEU A 135 -3.53 -5.40 -9.02
C LEU A 135 -2.05 -5.27 -8.66
N GLN A 136 -1.13 -5.38 -9.63
CA GLN A 136 0.29 -5.11 -9.40
C GLN A 136 0.48 -3.69 -8.87
N ARG A 137 -0.12 -2.67 -9.51
CA ARG A 137 0.03 -1.28 -9.05
C ARG A 137 -0.55 -1.06 -7.65
N ILE A 138 -1.73 -1.61 -7.35
CA ILE A 138 -2.35 -1.52 -6.01
C ILE A 138 -1.41 -2.13 -4.95
N VAL A 139 -0.89 -3.33 -5.20
CA VAL A 139 0.00 -4.05 -4.28
C VAL A 139 1.34 -3.33 -4.14
N SER A 140 1.90 -2.78 -5.22
CA SER A 140 3.11 -1.97 -5.19
C SER A 140 2.94 -0.69 -4.37
N ILE A 141 1.81 0.01 -4.48
CA ILE A 141 1.54 1.19 -3.65
C ILE A 141 1.44 0.77 -2.17
N ALA A 142 0.75 -0.32 -1.86
CA ALA A 142 0.67 -0.84 -0.49
C ALA A 142 2.04 -1.16 0.10
N LEU A 143 2.93 -1.76 -0.69
CA LEU A 143 4.32 -2.04 -0.28
C LEU A 143 5.09 -0.73 -0.01
N LEU A 144 4.97 0.26 -0.91
CA LEU A 144 5.67 1.54 -0.79
C LEU A 144 5.20 2.36 0.42
N LYS A 145 3.91 2.29 0.76
CA LYS A 145 3.38 2.89 1.99
C LYS A 145 4.01 2.28 3.24
N GLU A 146 4.07 0.95 3.31
CA GLU A 146 4.70 0.28 4.46
C GLU A 146 6.21 0.49 4.50
N PHE A 147 6.87 0.52 3.34
CA PHE A 147 8.27 0.90 3.22
C PHE A 147 8.49 2.30 3.81
N ALA A 148 7.70 3.30 3.42
CA ALA A 148 7.83 4.66 3.93
C ALA A 148 7.72 4.71 5.45
N LYS A 149 6.74 4.01 6.02
CA LYS A 149 6.57 3.91 7.48
C LYS A 149 7.80 3.31 8.16
N LYS A 150 8.22 2.10 7.76
CA LYS A 150 9.36 1.40 8.38
C LYS A 150 10.69 2.10 8.14
N PHE A 151 10.85 2.73 6.98
CA PHE A 151 12.00 3.56 6.64
C PHE A 151 12.14 4.73 7.63
N TRP A 152 11.04 5.43 7.92
CA TRP A 152 11.05 6.50 8.91
C TRP A 152 11.16 6.01 10.35
N ASP A 153 10.63 4.83 10.67
CA ASP A 153 10.81 4.21 11.99
C ASP A 153 12.26 3.87 12.27
N LEU A 154 13.01 3.37 11.27
CA LEU A 154 14.44 3.12 11.40
C LEU A 154 15.24 4.42 11.57
N LEU A 155 14.95 5.43 10.75
CA LEU A 155 15.79 6.62 10.68
C LEU A 155 15.53 7.61 11.81
N ILE A 156 14.27 7.72 12.24
CA ILE A 156 13.81 8.70 13.22
C ILE A 156 13.30 7.96 14.46
N GLU A 157 14.24 7.60 15.33
CA GLU A 157 13.98 7.04 16.66
C GLU A 157 13.63 8.14 17.68
N ASN A 158 14.21 9.33 17.51
CA ASN A 158 13.96 10.48 18.38
C ASN A 158 13.82 11.77 17.56
N LYS A 159 12.82 12.60 17.89
CA LYS A 159 12.60 13.94 17.27
C LYS A 159 13.77 14.90 17.46
N LYS A 160 14.82 14.54 18.22
CA LYS A 160 16.02 15.37 18.36
C LYS A 160 17.09 15.09 17.31
N ASP A 161 16.96 14.01 16.53
CA ASP A 161 18.00 13.56 15.59
C ASP A 161 17.71 13.89 14.12
N TYR A 162 16.62 14.60 13.82
CA TYR A 162 16.17 14.81 12.43
C TYR A 162 17.10 15.70 11.58
N ILE A 163 17.96 16.48 12.23
CA ILE A 163 18.94 17.37 11.56
C ILE A 163 20.25 16.61 11.27
N LYS A 164 20.43 15.39 11.79
CA LYS A 164 21.61 14.58 11.46
C LYS A 164 21.45 13.95 10.08
N PRO A 165 22.53 13.87 9.27
CA PRO A 165 22.47 13.16 7.99
C PRO A 165 22.03 11.72 8.18
N LEU A 166 20.88 11.36 7.59
CA LEU A 166 20.29 10.04 7.74
C LEU A 166 21.10 8.94 7.05
N THR A 167 21.96 9.30 6.10
CA THR A 167 22.86 8.38 5.40
C THR A 167 23.75 7.62 6.36
N ASN A 168 24.15 8.21 7.49
CA ASN A 168 25.00 7.53 8.46
C ASN A 168 24.27 6.33 9.07
N LYS A 169 23.01 6.51 9.49
CA LYS A 169 22.20 5.41 10.02
C LYS A 169 21.93 4.32 8.98
N LEU A 170 21.77 4.70 7.71
CA LEU A 170 21.58 3.72 6.63
C LEU A 170 22.84 2.90 6.37
N CYS A 171 24.03 3.50 6.46
CA CYS A 171 25.30 2.80 6.31
C CYS A 171 25.55 1.78 7.43
N ASP A 172 24.99 2.02 8.62
CA ASP A 172 25.12 1.13 9.77
C ASP A 172 24.17 -0.09 9.72
N VAL A 173 23.25 -0.14 8.75
CA VAL A 173 22.32 -1.27 8.59
C VAL A 173 23.03 -2.46 7.96
N ILE A 174 22.94 -3.62 8.62
CA ILE A 174 23.60 -4.85 8.16
C ILE A 174 22.74 -5.62 7.15
N ASP A 175 21.41 -5.52 7.27
CA ASP A 175 20.48 -6.39 6.52
C ASP A 175 20.32 -6.01 5.03
N PHE A 176 20.74 -4.81 4.63
CA PHE A 176 20.71 -4.34 3.24
C PHE A 176 21.74 -3.23 2.99
N ASP A 177 22.10 -3.01 1.73
CA ASP A 177 23.01 -1.93 1.34
C ASP A 177 22.30 -0.56 1.40
N GLY A 178 22.55 0.18 2.47
CA GLY A 178 22.00 1.53 2.67
C GLY A 178 22.48 2.55 1.65
N THR A 179 23.70 2.41 1.12
CA THR A 179 24.24 3.33 0.10
C THR A 179 23.50 3.15 -1.21
N LEU A 180 23.30 1.89 -1.62
CA LEU A 180 22.52 1.55 -2.80
C LEU A 180 21.07 2.03 -2.68
N LEU A 181 20.45 1.89 -1.51
CA LEU A 181 19.09 2.39 -1.27
C LEU A 181 19.00 3.91 -1.44
N VAL A 182 19.97 4.67 -0.92
CA VAL A 182 20.02 6.13 -1.08
C VAL A 182 20.15 6.52 -2.55
N GLU A 183 21.03 5.83 -3.30
CA GLU A 183 21.18 6.05 -4.74
C GLU A 183 19.86 5.76 -5.50
N GLN A 184 19.20 4.65 -5.16
CA GLN A 184 17.91 4.26 -5.75
C GLN A 184 16.81 5.28 -5.46
N LEU A 185 16.72 5.77 -4.22
CA LEU A 185 15.80 6.83 -3.83
C LEU A 185 16.06 8.09 -4.65
N ASN A 186 17.31 8.57 -4.68
CA ASN A 186 17.68 9.78 -5.42
C ASN A 186 17.40 9.67 -6.93
N THR A 187 17.66 8.51 -7.51
CA THR A 187 17.35 8.24 -8.93
C THR A 187 15.85 8.24 -9.17
N THR A 188 15.09 7.55 -8.32
CA THR A 188 13.63 7.49 -8.37
C THR A 188 13.03 8.89 -8.27
N MET A 189 13.51 9.71 -7.34
CA MET A 189 12.96 11.04 -7.11
C MET A 189 13.26 12.04 -8.22
N LYS A 190 14.18 11.74 -9.15
CA LYS A 190 14.37 12.55 -10.36
C LYS A 190 13.34 12.28 -11.46
N LEU A 191 12.59 11.17 -11.37
CA LEU A 191 11.61 10.82 -12.39
C LEU A 191 10.42 11.79 -12.39
N ALA A 192 10.13 12.36 -13.55
CA ALA A 192 8.99 13.24 -13.78
C ALA A 192 7.74 12.40 -14.08
N HIS A 193 7.10 11.86 -13.04
CA HIS A 193 5.87 11.08 -13.17
C HIS A 193 4.89 11.39 -12.02
N PRO A 194 3.57 11.55 -12.27
CA PRO A 194 2.60 11.93 -11.25
C PRO A 194 2.61 11.01 -10.01
N LEU A 195 2.64 9.69 -10.23
CA LEU A 195 2.68 8.72 -9.12
C LEU A 195 4.01 8.72 -8.34
N ILE A 196 5.11 9.16 -8.96
CA ILE A 196 6.39 9.33 -8.27
C ILE A 196 6.37 10.59 -7.42
N ASN A 197 5.85 11.70 -7.96
CA ASN A 197 5.66 12.94 -7.19
C ASN A 197 4.73 12.70 -6.00
N ALA A 198 3.67 11.95 -6.22
CA ALA A 198 2.76 11.56 -5.18
C ALA A 198 3.43 10.71 -4.07
N PHE A 199 4.34 9.80 -4.43
CA PHE A 199 5.12 9.03 -3.46
C PHE A 199 6.09 9.91 -2.66
N LYS A 200 6.75 10.89 -3.29
CA LYS A 200 7.57 11.89 -2.59
C LYS A 200 6.78 12.62 -1.50
N LEU A 201 5.59 13.12 -1.86
CA LEU A 201 4.73 13.81 -0.92
C LEU A 201 4.23 12.88 0.19
N TYR A 202 4.02 11.61 -0.10
CA TYR A 202 3.66 10.63 0.92
C TYR A 202 4.78 10.41 1.93
N LEU A 203 6.03 10.28 1.49
CA LEU A 203 7.18 10.20 2.40
C LEU A 203 7.24 11.40 3.36
N LEU A 204 6.98 12.61 2.87
CA LEU A 204 6.90 13.80 3.73
C LEU A 204 5.69 13.82 4.66
N ARG A 205 4.52 13.37 4.19
CA ARG A 205 3.31 13.28 5.01
C ARG A 205 3.47 12.29 6.16
N GLU A 206 4.16 11.19 5.95
CA GLU A 206 4.47 10.22 7.00
C GLU A 206 5.27 10.85 8.15
N LEU A 207 6.23 11.74 7.85
CA LEU A 207 6.94 12.52 8.88
C LEU A 207 5.98 13.42 9.67
N ARG A 208 5.06 14.10 8.99
CA ARG A 208 4.09 14.98 9.64
C ARG A 208 3.12 14.21 10.53
N ILE A 209 2.54 13.13 10.01
CA ILE A 209 1.43 12.41 10.65
C ILE A 209 1.95 11.46 11.72
N ASN A 210 2.94 10.63 11.39
CA ASN A 210 3.39 9.54 12.27
C ASN A 210 4.61 9.90 13.12
N LYS A 211 5.40 10.90 12.70
CA LYS A 211 6.50 11.45 13.50
C LYS A 211 6.16 12.80 14.12
N GLU A 212 4.97 13.34 13.88
CA GLU A 212 4.46 14.59 14.47
C GLU A 212 5.41 15.78 14.24
N PHE A 213 5.99 15.88 13.06
CA PHE A 213 6.83 17.02 12.67
C PHE A 213 5.94 18.21 12.30
N SER A 214 6.31 19.41 12.75
CA SER A 214 5.70 20.64 12.25
C SER A 214 6.15 20.94 10.82
N THR A 215 5.48 21.89 10.15
CA THR A 215 5.93 22.37 8.83
C THR A 215 7.36 22.92 8.89
N ASP A 216 7.72 23.58 10.00
CA ASP A 216 9.07 24.13 10.18
C ASP A 216 10.11 23.03 10.45
N ASP A 217 9.74 21.97 11.17
CA ASP A 217 10.61 20.80 11.36
C ASP A 217 10.88 20.10 10.03
N ILE A 218 9.88 19.99 9.16
CA ILE A 218 10.05 19.43 7.82
C ILE A 218 11.01 20.29 7.00
N LYS A 219 10.88 21.63 6.99
CA LYS A 219 11.81 22.51 6.26
C LYS A 219 13.25 22.32 6.73
N LYS A 220 13.48 22.39 8.04
CA LYS A 220 14.79 22.18 8.66
C LYS A 220 15.34 20.78 8.38
N PHE A 221 14.48 19.76 8.39
CA PHE A 221 14.82 18.41 8.00
C PHE A 221 15.34 18.38 6.56
N CYS A 222 14.60 18.96 5.62
CA CYS A 222 14.95 18.98 4.20
C CYS A 222 16.28 19.70 3.95
N GLU A 223 16.51 20.84 4.63
CA GLU A 223 17.76 21.60 4.57
C GLU A 223 18.96 20.79 5.10
N ALA A 224 18.75 19.98 6.14
CA ALA A 224 19.79 19.16 6.74
C ALA A 224 20.17 17.92 5.92
N GLN A 225 19.26 17.41 5.09
CA GLN A 225 19.47 16.19 4.30
C GLN A 225 20.10 16.48 2.93
N SER A 226 21.38 16.85 2.89
CA SER A 226 22.11 17.15 1.64
C SER A 226 22.08 16.02 0.60
N ASN A 227 22.09 14.77 1.05
CA ASN A 227 22.08 13.58 0.19
C ASN A 227 20.67 13.12 -0.22
N LEU A 228 19.61 13.76 0.28
CA LEU A 228 18.21 13.52 -0.10
C LEU A 228 17.54 14.86 -0.49
N ASN A 229 18.24 15.66 -1.29
CA ASN A 229 17.86 17.04 -1.60
C ASN A 229 16.52 17.20 -2.37
N TRP A 230 15.91 16.11 -2.81
CA TRP A 230 14.63 16.11 -3.55
C TRP A 230 13.44 16.61 -2.73
N PHE A 231 13.58 16.77 -1.41
CA PHE A 231 12.55 17.40 -0.58
C PHE A 231 12.43 18.92 -0.76
N SER A 232 13.51 19.60 -1.15
CA SER A 232 13.57 21.07 -1.25
C SER A 232 12.74 21.66 -2.41
N ASN A 233 12.39 20.84 -3.40
CA ASN A 233 11.69 21.25 -4.61
C ASN A 233 10.18 20.95 -4.58
N LEU A 234 9.63 20.55 -3.43
CA LEU A 234 8.22 20.18 -3.30
C LEU A 234 7.41 21.37 -2.79
N ASP A 235 6.44 21.82 -3.59
CA ASP A 235 5.43 22.77 -3.13
C ASP A 235 4.48 22.06 -2.16
N LEU A 236 4.62 22.38 -0.87
CA LEU A 236 3.80 21.81 0.21
C LEU A 236 2.40 22.43 0.26
N ASP A 237 2.18 23.55 -0.45
CA ASP A 237 0.93 24.31 -0.46
C ASP A 237 0.06 23.98 -1.68
N ASP A 238 0.51 23.12 -2.60
CA ASP A 238 -0.25 22.70 -3.77
C ASP A 238 -1.40 21.74 -3.37
N LYS A 239 -2.61 22.26 -3.40
CA LYS A 239 -3.83 21.59 -2.90
C LYS A 239 -4.39 20.58 -3.90
N ASP A 240 -4.04 20.64 -5.18
CA ASP A 240 -4.87 20.05 -6.23
C ASP A 240 -4.26 18.96 -7.12
N GLU A 241 -2.94 18.73 -7.21
CA GLU A 241 -2.43 17.82 -8.27
C GLU A 241 -1.57 16.60 -7.90
N CYS A 242 -1.01 16.46 -6.70
CA CYS A 242 -0.09 15.34 -6.41
C CYS A 242 -0.57 14.40 -5.28
N ARG A 243 -1.79 13.86 -5.39
CA ARG A 243 -2.27 12.83 -4.43
C ARG A 243 -1.89 11.46 -4.95
N LEU A 244 -1.21 10.66 -4.12
CA LEU A 244 -1.13 9.22 -4.40
C LEU A 244 -2.59 8.75 -4.43
N PRO A 245 -3.05 8.03 -5.47
CA PRO A 245 -4.29 7.29 -5.33
C PRO A 245 -4.13 6.45 -4.05
N PHE A 246 -5.18 6.41 -3.24
CA PHE A 246 -5.19 5.74 -1.92
C PHE A 246 -4.57 6.55 -0.78
N ASN A 247 -5.04 7.78 -0.54
CA ASN A 247 -4.76 8.43 0.74
C ASN A 247 -5.39 7.59 1.87
N PRO A 248 -4.60 6.98 2.80
CA PRO A 248 -5.11 5.98 3.75
C PRO A 248 -6.13 6.53 4.76
N TYR A 249 -6.34 7.86 4.80
CA TYR A 249 -7.03 8.51 5.91
C TYR A 249 -8.26 9.34 5.55
N TRP A 250 -8.70 9.37 4.28
CA TRP A 250 -9.87 10.17 3.90
C TRP A 250 -11.10 9.38 3.45
N ALA A 251 -10.98 8.10 3.11
CA ALA A 251 -12.15 7.27 2.81
C ALA A 251 -12.83 6.69 4.07
N ILE A 252 -12.25 6.87 5.26
CA ILE A 252 -12.58 6.06 6.44
C ILE A 252 -12.55 6.90 7.74
N THR A 253 -13.48 7.83 7.93
CA THR A 253 -13.87 8.26 9.28
C THR A 253 -15.00 7.39 9.85
N ASP A 254 -15.85 6.84 8.98
CA ASP A 254 -16.99 6.01 9.40
C ASP A 254 -16.68 4.51 9.38
N TYR A 255 -15.81 4.06 8.47
CA TYR A 255 -15.56 2.64 8.26
C TYR A 255 -14.73 2.01 9.39
N GLY A 256 -13.71 2.70 9.89
CA GLY A 256 -12.86 2.23 10.99
C GLY A 256 -13.61 2.27 12.31
N LYS A 257 -14.51 3.24 12.52
CA LYS A 257 -15.37 3.29 13.71
C LYS A 257 -16.35 2.12 13.76
N LEU A 258 -16.97 1.77 12.62
CA LEU A 258 -17.87 0.61 12.52
C LEU A 258 -17.12 -0.73 12.63
N GLU A 259 -15.91 -0.83 12.08
CA GLU A 259 -15.10 -2.06 12.14
C GLU A 259 -14.50 -2.29 13.53
N ILE A 260 -14.03 -1.23 14.21
CA ILE A 260 -13.58 -1.28 15.60
C ILE A 260 -14.75 -1.57 16.54
N ALA A 261 -15.91 -0.91 16.37
CA ALA A 261 -17.10 -1.17 17.19
C ALA A 261 -17.63 -2.61 17.06
N THR A 262 -17.38 -3.27 15.92
CA THR A 262 -17.83 -4.66 15.68
C THR A 262 -16.77 -5.71 15.95
N GLN A 263 -15.48 -5.34 16.13
CA GLN A 263 -14.44 -6.25 16.62
C GLN A 263 -14.64 -6.66 18.09
N PHE A 264 -15.36 -5.86 18.88
CA PHE A 264 -15.69 -6.16 20.29
C PHE A 264 -16.96 -7.01 20.47
N ILE A 265 -17.63 -7.38 19.38
CA ILE A 265 -18.75 -8.33 19.41
C ILE A 265 -18.18 -9.71 19.03
N LYS A 266 -17.60 -10.38 20.03
CA LYS A 266 -17.33 -11.82 20.00
C LYS A 266 -18.47 -12.57 20.67
#